data_AF-A0A3B9YNV3-F1
#
_entry.id   AF-A0A3B9YNV3-F1
#
_cell.length_a   1.000
_cell.length_b   1.000
_cell.length_c   1.000
_cell.angle_alpha   90.00
_cell.angle_beta   90.00
_cell.angle_gamma   90.00
#
_symmetry.space_group_name_H-M   'P 1'
#
loop_
_entity.id
_entity.type
_entity.pdbx_description
1 polymer ?
#
loop_
_entity_poly.entity_id
_entity_poly.type
_entity_poly.pdbx_seq_one_letter_code
_entity_poly.pdbx_strand_id
1 'polypeptide(L)'
;MGFILALLAFLLLASPSSAERNPYRSVSKALSASAAKASVRTVAVLPFTAAQAGDEAGGLAVSEKLVTHLVQEGGLQVVERTLLKKVLEEQGLSLSGALDAR
;
A
#
# COMPACT_ATOMS: atom_id res chain seq x y z
N MET A 1 41.62 -32.32 -3.68
CA MET A 1 40.19 -32.25 -4.08
C MET A 1 39.21 -32.01 -2.94
N GLY A 2 39.53 -32.33 -1.67
CA GLY A 2 38.60 -32.09 -0.55
C GLY A 2 38.36 -30.61 -0.21
N PHE A 3 39.33 -29.73 -0.45
CA PHE A 3 39.23 -28.31 -0.10
C PHE A 3 38.22 -27.53 -0.96
N ILE A 4 38.11 -27.87 -2.25
CA ILE A 4 37.15 -27.25 -3.18
C ILE A 4 35.72 -27.68 -2.84
N LEU A 5 35.54 -28.96 -2.45
CA LEU A 5 34.23 -29.47 -2.03
C LEU A 5 33.74 -28.80 -0.73
N ALA A 6 34.67 -28.54 0.20
CA ALA A 6 34.38 -27.84 1.45
C ALA A 6 34.01 -26.35 1.22
N LEU A 7 34.68 -25.68 0.28
CA LEU A 7 34.38 -24.29 -0.09
C LEU A 7 33.00 -24.15 -0.75
N LEU A 8 32.62 -25.12 -1.60
CA LEU A 8 31.31 -25.14 -2.26
C LEU A 8 30.17 -25.42 -1.26
N ALA A 9 30.42 -26.29 -0.27
CA ALA A 9 29.46 -26.57 0.80
C ALA A 9 29.25 -25.34 1.71
N PHE A 10 30.30 -24.58 2.01
CA PHE A 10 30.18 -23.36 2.81
C PHE A 10 29.38 -22.25 2.10
N LEU A 11 29.47 -22.18 0.77
CA LEU A 11 28.73 -21.20 -0.04
C LEU A 11 27.22 -21.50 -0.11
N LEU A 12 26.82 -22.78 -0.03
CA LEU A 12 25.41 -23.19 -0.03
C LEU A 12 24.69 -22.91 1.30
N LEU A 13 25.41 -22.87 2.42
CA LEU A 13 24.84 -22.50 3.73
C LEU A 13 24.68 -20.99 3.92
N ALA A 14 25.32 -20.16 3.09
CA ALA A 14 25.28 -18.70 3.19
C ALA A 14 24.06 -18.08 2.47
N SER A 15 22.92 -18.79 2.42
CA SER A 15 21.70 -18.23 1.85
C SER A 15 21.12 -17.17 2.78
N PRO A 16 21.02 -15.88 2.40
CA PRO A 16 20.35 -14.88 3.20
C PRO A 16 18.84 -15.16 3.17
N SER A 17 18.34 -15.93 4.13
CA SER A 17 16.89 -16.07 4.37
C SER A 17 16.36 -14.83 5.09
N SER A 18 16.41 -13.68 4.42
CA SER A 18 15.66 -12.50 4.85
C SER A 18 14.22 -12.64 4.39
N ALA A 19 13.47 -13.51 5.06
CA ALA A 19 12.02 -13.48 5.01
C ALA A 19 11.54 -12.35 5.91
N GLU A 20 11.75 -11.10 5.48
CA GLU A 20 11.23 -9.94 6.19
C GLU A 20 9.70 -10.01 6.15
N ARG A 21 9.08 -10.19 7.34
CA ARG A 21 7.64 -10.38 7.46
C ARG A 21 6.95 -9.03 7.28
N ASN A 22 6.79 -8.59 6.04
CA ASN A 22 6.14 -7.33 5.73
C ASN A 22 4.66 -7.37 6.16
N PRO A 23 4.24 -6.58 7.16
CA PRO A 23 2.90 -6.66 7.74
C PRO A 23 1.80 -6.24 6.74
N TYR A 24 2.12 -5.32 5.83
CA TYR A 24 1.18 -4.83 4.82
C TYR A 24 0.84 -5.92 3.79
N ARG A 25 1.78 -6.84 3.52
CA ARG A 25 1.54 -7.97 2.63
C ARG A 25 0.53 -8.96 3.20
N SER A 26 0.60 -9.27 4.49
CA SER A 26 -0.39 -10.17 5.11
C SER A 26 -1.79 -9.56 5.13
N VAL A 27 -1.89 -8.26 5.40
CA VAL A 27 -3.17 -7.55 5.48
C VAL A 27 -3.79 -7.41 4.08
N SER A 28 -3.01 -6.97 3.08
CA SER A 28 -3.48 -6.86 1.70
C SER A 28 -3.93 -8.19 1.11
N LYS A 29 -3.23 -9.30 1.40
CA LYS A 29 -3.64 -10.64 0.98
C LYS A 29 -4.96 -11.07 1.61
N ALA A 30 -5.14 -10.84 2.92
CA ALA A 30 -6.38 -11.16 3.61
C ALA A 30 -7.57 -10.33 3.10
N LEU A 31 -7.35 -9.04 2.85
CA LEU A 31 -8.35 -8.13 2.27
C LEU A 31 -8.73 -8.58 0.85
N SER A 32 -7.75 -8.88 0.01
CA SER A 32 -7.97 -9.30 -1.38
C SER A 32 -8.75 -10.62 -1.45
N ALA A 33 -8.41 -11.59 -0.59
CA ALA A 33 -9.15 -12.85 -0.50
C ALA A 33 -10.60 -12.65 -0.05
N SER A 34 -10.83 -11.76 0.93
CA SER A 34 -12.17 -11.45 1.42
C SER A 34 -13.01 -10.72 0.37
N ALA A 35 -12.40 -9.76 -0.34
CA ALA A 35 -13.02 -9.02 -1.42
C ALA A 35 -13.40 -9.95 -2.59
N ALA A 36 -12.51 -10.88 -2.97
CA ALA A 36 -12.80 -11.89 -3.98
C ALA A 36 -13.99 -12.77 -3.58
N LYS A 37 -14.04 -13.24 -2.32
CA LYS A 37 -15.17 -14.03 -1.80
C LYS A 37 -16.49 -13.23 -1.82
N ALA A 38 -16.43 -11.93 -1.61
CA ALA A 38 -17.57 -11.03 -1.64
C ALA A 38 -17.89 -10.48 -3.05
N SER A 39 -17.17 -10.90 -4.10
CA SER A 39 -17.28 -10.35 -5.46
C SER A 39 -17.09 -8.82 -5.54
N VAL A 40 -16.32 -8.25 -4.62
CA VAL A 40 -15.95 -6.83 -4.62
C VAL A 40 -14.76 -6.64 -5.56
N ARG A 41 -14.93 -5.76 -6.55
CA ARG A 41 -13.91 -5.51 -7.58
C ARG A 41 -13.12 -4.22 -7.36
N THR A 42 -13.69 -3.26 -6.64
CA THR A 42 -13.09 -1.94 -6.43
C THR A 42 -13.08 -1.63 -4.94
N VAL A 43 -11.93 -1.20 -4.43
CA VAL A 43 -11.73 -0.83 -3.03
C VAL A 43 -11.13 0.56 -2.99
N ALA A 44 -11.68 1.41 -2.14
CA ALA A 44 -11.16 2.74 -1.92
C ALA A 44 -10.39 2.77 -0.60
N VAL A 45 -9.13 3.23 -0.64
CA VAL A 45 -8.31 3.39 0.55
C VAL A 45 -8.34 4.86 0.97
N LEU A 46 -8.72 5.09 2.22
CA LEU A 46 -8.71 6.41 2.85
C LEU A 46 -7.41 6.58 3.65
N PRO A 47 -6.87 7.80 3.73
CA PRO A 47 -5.75 8.09 4.62
C PRO A 47 -6.10 7.69 6.07
N PHE A 48 -5.24 6.90 6.70
CA PHE A 48 -5.37 6.60 8.12
C PHE A 48 -5.11 7.86 8.94
N THR A 49 -5.89 8.04 10.01
CA THR A 49 -5.64 9.07 11.01
C THR A 49 -4.51 8.62 11.93
N ALA A 50 -3.59 9.54 12.24
CA ALA A 50 -2.54 9.29 13.21
C ALA A 50 -3.12 8.88 14.57
N ALA A 51 -2.52 7.90 15.23
CA ALA A 51 -2.93 7.49 16.58
C ALA A 51 -2.50 8.49 17.66
N GLN A 52 -1.49 9.32 17.37
CA GLN A 52 -0.96 10.35 18.25
C GLN A 52 -0.93 11.69 17.51
N ALA A 53 -1.19 12.77 18.24
CA ALA A 53 -1.09 14.12 17.69
C ALA A 53 0.36 14.39 17.25
N GLY A 54 0.54 14.94 16.04
CA GLY A 54 1.85 15.27 15.47
C GLY A 54 2.45 14.23 14.50
N ASP A 55 1.80 13.07 14.28
CA ASP A 55 2.26 12.04 13.32
C ASP A 55 1.31 11.90 12.11
N GLU A 56 0.87 13.03 11.56
CA GLU A 56 -0.05 13.06 10.41
C GLU A 56 0.58 12.37 9.18
N ALA A 57 1.90 12.46 9.04
CA ALA A 57 2.66 11.78 7.99
C ALA A 57 2.66 10.26 8.13
N GLY A 58 2.65 9.72 9.36
CA GLY A 58 2.63 8.28 9.60
C GLY A 58 1.35 7.63 9.09
N GLY A 59 0.20 8.26 9.32
CA GLY A 59 -1.10 7.79 8.80
C GLY A 59 -1.13 7.74 7.27
N LEU A 60 -0.59 8.77 6.62
CA LEU A 60 -0.46 8.81 5.15
C LEU A 60 0.47 7.69 4.65
N ALA A 61 1.66 7.55 5.24
CA ALA A 61 2.64 6.54 4.83
C ALA A 61 2.12 5.10 4.97
N VAL A 62 1.34 4.81 6.03
CA VAL A 62 0.67 3.51 6.20
C VAL A 62 -0.32 3.25 5.07
N SER A 63 -1.07 4.27 4.67
CA SER A 63 -2.06 4.19 3.59
C SER A 63 -1.40 3.89 2.26
N GLU A 64 -0.33 4.61 1.92
CA GLU A 64 0.45 4.43 0.68
C GLU A 64 1.09 3.05 0.59
N LYS A 65 1.67 2.56 1.69
CA LYS A 65 2.22 1.20 1.77
C LYS A 65 1.14 0.15 1.56
N LEU A 66 -0.03 0.32 2.19
CA LEU A 66 -1.15 -0.61 2.02
C LEU A 66 -1.68 -0.61 0.58
N VAL A 67 -1.83 0.56 -0.05
CA VAL A 67 -2.22 0.68 -1.46
C VAL A 67 -1.23 -0.04 -2.35
N THR A 68 0.06 0.20 -2.15
CA THR A 68 1.14 -0.45 -2.91
C THR A 68 0.99 -1.97 -2.88
N HIS A 69 0.79 -2.54 -1.69
CA HIS A 69 0.63 -3.98 -1.55
C HIS A 69 -0.71 -4.51 -2.09
N LEU A 70 -1.82 -3.76 -1.96
CA LEU A 70 -3.10 -4.15 -2.57
C LEU A 70 -3.03 -4.18 -4.10
N VAL A 71 -2.34 -3.21 -4.71
CA VAL A 71 -2.11 -3.18 -6.16
C VAL A 71 -1.21 -4.35 -6.58
N GLN A 72 -0.17 -4.68 -5.80
CA GLN A 72 0.73 -5.81 -6.07
C GLN A 72 0.07 -7.19 -5.95
N GLU A 73 -0.85 -7.38 -5.00
CA GLU A 73 -1.59 -8.66 -4.87
C GLU A 73 -2.50 -8.91 -6.07
N GLY A 74 -2.97 -7.84 -6.74
CA GLY A 74 -3.79 -7.93 -7.94
C GLY A 74 -5.23 -8.36 -7.68
N GLY A 75 -6.09 -8.25 -8.70
CA GLY A 75 -7.50 -8.65 -8.61
C GLY A 75 -8.45 -7.60 -8.02
N LEU A 76 -7.91 -6.49 -7.48
CA LEU A 76 -8.69 -5.34 -7.02
C LEU A 76 -8.29 -4.07 -7.77
N GLN A 77 -9.30 -3.27 -8.13
CA GLN A 77 -9.09 -1.90 -8.54
C GLN A 77 -9.02 -1.03 -7.28
N VAL A 78 -7.81 -0.54 -6.98
CA VAL A 78 -7.59 0.31 -5.80
C VAL A 78 -7.73 1.78 -6.20
N VAL A 79 -8.55 2.52 -5.45
CA VAL A 79 -8.73 3.97 -5.64
C VAL A 79 -8.23 4.71 -4.40
N GLU A 80 -7.23 5.57 -4.60
CA GLU A 80 -6.79 6.51 -3.58
C GLU A 80 -7.74 7.71 -3.54
N ARG A 81 -8.49 7.88 -2.44
CA ARG A 81 -9.45 8.98 -2.33
C ARG A 81 -8.83 10.31 -1.89
N THR A 82 -7.54 10.34 -1.62
CA THR A 82 -6.80 11.56 -1.24
C THR A 82 -6.92 12.63 -2.32
N LEU A 83 -6.86 12.24 -3.60
CA LEU A 83 -7.07 13.12 -4.74
C LEU A 83 -8.55 13.48 -4.96
N LEU A 84 -9.47 12.57 -4.62
CA LEU A 84 -10.91 12.83 -4.77
C LEU A 84 -11.38 13.98 -3.88
N LYS A 85 -10.84 14.13 -2.67
CA LYS A 85 -11.20 15.26 -1.80
C LYS A 85 -10.82 16.59 -2.44
N LYS A 86 -9.62 16.70 -2.98
CA LYS A 86 -9.14 17.88 -3.70
C LYS A 86 -9.98 18.17 -4.94
N VAL A 87 -10.29 17.14 -5.74
CA VAL A 87 -11.17 17.29 -6.93
C VAL A 87 -12.57 17.76 -6.53
N LEU A 88 -13.14 17.23 -5.44
CA LEU A 88 -14.45 17.66 -4.95
C LEU A 88 -14.43 19.08 -4.37
N GLU A 89 -13.34 19.47 -3.69
CA GLU A 89 -13.11 20.84 -3.25
C GLU A 89 -12.99 21.80 -4.45
N GLU A 90 -12.20 21.45 -5.47
CA GLU A 90 -12.06 22.22 -6.71
C GLU A 90 -13.40 22.33 -7.47
N GLN A 91 -14.18 21.25 -7.54
CA GLN A 91 -15.53 21.27 -8.11
C GLN A 91 -16.47 22.17 -7.31
N GLY A 92 -16.41 22.12 -5.97
CA GLY A 92 -17.18 23.00 -5.10
C GLY A 92 -16.81 24.48 -5.29
N LEU A 93 -15.52 24.78 -5.44
CA LEU A 93 -15.01 26.12 -5.72
C LEU A 93 -15.39 26.61 -7.13
N SER A 94 -15.42 25.70 -8.11
CA SER A 94 -15.89 25.99 -9.47
C SER A 94 -17.38 26.30 -9.52
N LEU A 95 -18.19 25.56 -8.74
CA LEU A 95 -19.64 25.78 -8.66
C LEU A 95 -20.00 27.05 -7.88
N SER A 96 -19.19 27.44 -6.89
CA SER A 96 -19.39 28.67 -6.14
C SER A 96 -18.90 29.93 -6.86
N GLY A 97 -18.28 29.78 -8.03
CA GLY A 97 -17.70 30.91 -8.79
C GLY A 97 -16.52 31.56 -8.08
N ALA A 98 -15.95 30.91 -7.05
CA ALA A 98 -14.80 31.41 -6.30
C ALA A 98 -13.45 31.15 -7.00
N LEU A 99 -13.46 30.50 -8.16
CA LEU A 99 -12.30 30.41 -9.05
C LEU A 99 -12.17 31.75 -9.81
N ASP A 100 -11.25 32.56 -9.28
CA ASP A 100 -10.73 33.86 -9.75
C ASP A 100 -11.23 34.39 -11.11
N ALA A 101 -11.81 35.59 -11.07
CA ALA A 101 -12.11 36.40 -12.25
C ALA A 101 -10.83 37.12 -12.71
N ARG A 102 -10.15 36.55 -13.70
CA ARG A 102 -9.17 37.25 -14.53
C ARG A 102 -9.35 36.91 -16.00
#